data_AF-A0A0F9GRV6-F1
#
_entry.id   AF-A0A0F9GRV6-F1
#
_cell.length_a   1.000
_cell.length_b   1.000
_cell.length_c   1.000
_cell.angle_alpha   90.00
_cell.angle_beta   90.00
_cell.angle_gamma   90.00
#
_symmetry.space_group_name_H-M   'P 1'
#
loop_
_entity.id
_entity.type
_entity.pdbx_description
1 polymer ?
#
loop_
_entity_poly.entity_id
_entity_poly.type
_entity_poly.pdbx_seq_one_letter_code
_entity_poly.pdbx_strand_id
1 'polypeptide(L)'
;GYGRQRSAIPQVQETPKEPEPKTAEQIVDGEMPGIAEALELNPFEEAVLSSTLKKYLQKRIEMQILELSPEQMREGMEKITKAQDEELKAGLPIEKYDAFVEMQKKGVQKTKKEKKKEKKRKKKKKDKS
;
A
#
# COMPACT_ATOMS: atom_id res chain seq x y z
N GLY A 1 29.13 2.12 64.67
CA GLY A 1 27.84 2.71 64.25
C GLY A 1 27.37 2.03 62.99
N TYR A 2 26.12 1.59 63.00
CA TYR A 2 25.40 0.87 61.97
C TYR A 2 25.46 1.48 60.56
N GLY A 3 25.52 0.60 59.56
CA GLY A 3 24.64 0.67 58.39
C GLY A 3 25.17 1.38 57.15
N ARG A 4 25.37 0.61 56.07
CA ARG A 4 24.42 0.57 54.95
C ARG A 4 24.92 -0.39 53.88
N GLN A 5 24.33 -1.58 53.86
CA GLN A 5 24.23 -2.39 52.64
C GLN A 5 23.54 -1.52 51.58
N ARG A 6 24.25 -1.18 50.51
CA ARG A 6 23.62 -0.64 49.31
C ARG A 6 23.31 -1.83 48.40
N SER A 7 22.08 -2.30 48.48
CA SER A 7 21.52 -3.26 47.53
C SER A 7 21.64 -2.68 46.12
N ALA A 8 22.42 -3.33 45.25
CA ALA A 8 22.44 -3.05 43.83
C ALA A 8 21.11 -3.57 43.24
N ILE A 9 20.13 -2.67 43.11
CA ILE A 9 18.92 -2.98 42.36
C ILE A 9 19.36 -3.12 40.89
N PRO A 10 19.11 -4.25 40.22
CA PRO A 10 19.40 -4.37 38.80
C PRO A 10 18.49 -3.39 38.06
N GLN A 11 19.09 -2.41 37.39
CA GLN A 11 18.38 -1.55 36.45
C GLN A 11 17.95 -2.44 35.29
N VAL A 12 16.67 -2.83 35.28
CA VAL A 12 16.07 -3.51 34.13
C VAL A 12 16.15 -2.52 32.97
N GLN A 13 17.06 -2.77 32.03
CA GLN A 13 17.09 -2.06 30.76
C GLN A 13 15.83 -2.50 30.02
N GLU A 14 14.82 -1.62 29.96
CA GLU A 14 13.70 -1.80 29.05
C GLU A 14 14.28 -1.84 27.64
N THR A 15 14.30 -3.03 27.03
CA THR A 15 14.57 -3.16 25.61
C THR A 15 13.56 -2.29 24.86
N PRO A 16 14.00 -1.42 23.93
CA PRO A 16 13.08 -0.62 23.13
C PRO A 16 12.09 -1.57 22.45
N LYS A 17 10.79 -1.40 22.72
CA LYS A 17 9.74 -2.16 22.04
C LYS A 17 9.93 -1.98 20.54
N GLU A 18 9.98 -3.10 19.83
CA GLU A 18 10.03 -3.12 18.37
C GLU A 18 8.84 -2.31 17.84
N PRO A 19 9.04 -1.38 16.89
CA PRO A 19 7.95 -0.54 16.39
C PRO A 19 6.86 -1.42 15.78
N GLU A 20 5.61 -1.23 16.23
CA GLU A 20 4.48 -2.00 15.72
C GLU A 20 4.39 -1.86 14.18
N PRO A 21 4.17 -2.96 13.45
CA PRO A 21 4.02 -2.90 12.00
C PRO A 21 2.79 -2.05 11.65
N LYS A 22 2.93 -1.19 10.64
CA LYS A 22 1.84 -0.33 10.18
C LYS A 22 0.63 -1.16 9.77
N THR A 23 -0.56 -0.69 10.10
CA THR A 23 -1.82 -1.34 9.70
C THR A 23 -2.07 -1.18 8.20
N ALA A 24 -2.91 -2.06 7.64
CA ALA A 24 -3.29 -1.98 6.23
C ALA A 24 -3.91 -0.61 5.88
N GLU A 25 -4.72 -0.05 6.79
CA GLU A 25 -5.32 1.26 6.62
C GLU A 25 -4.25 2.36 6.53
N GLN A 26 -3.31 2.39 7.47
CA GLN A 26 -2.24 3.39 7.50
C GLN A 26 -1.34 3.32 6.25
N ILE A 27 -1.06 2.10 5.77
CA ILE A 27 -0.26 1.90 4.55
C ILE A 27 -1.02 2.46 3.35
N VAL A 28 -2.27 2.04 3.16
CA VAL A 28 -3.07 2.48 2.01
C VAL A 28 -3.32 3.98 2.07
N ASP A 29 -3.71 4.53 3.21
CA ASP A 29 -3.97 5.97 3.35
C ASP A 29 -2.73 6.83 3.09
N GLY A 30 -1.54 6.31 3.38
CA GLY A 30 -0.27 6.96 3.03
C GLY A 30 0.04 6.96 1.53
N GLU A 31 -0.38 5.92 0.80
CA GLU A 31 -0.08 5.76 -0.63
C GLU A 31 -1.18 6.33 -1.55
N MET A 32 -2.44 6.30 -1.11
CA MET A 32 -3.61 6.67 -1.92
C MET A 32 -3.53 8.07 -2.53
N PRO A 33 -3.10 9.14 -1.83
CA PRO A 33 -2.95 10.46 -2.46
C PRO A 33 -1.98 10.44 -3.64
N GLY A 34 -0.93 9.61 -3.54
CA GLY A 34 0.03 9.40 -4.61
C GLY A 34 -0.58 8.72 -5.83
N ILE A 35 -1.35 7.67 -5.59
CA ILE A 35 -2.00 6.84 -6.60
C ILE A 35 -3.15 7.60 -7.28
N ALA A 36 -4.02 8.24 -6.50
CA ALA A 36 -5.14 9.02 -6.98
C ALA A 36 -4.70 10.14 -7.92
N GLU A 37 -3.62 10.87 -7.58
CA GLU A 37 -3.05 11.89 -8.47
C GLU A 37 -2.45 11.27 -9.74
N ALA A 38 -1.74 10.14 -9.63
CA ALA A 38 -1.08 9.50 -10.76
C ALA A 38 -2.07 8.94 -11.79
N LEU A 39 -3.19 8.39 -11.30
CA LEU A 39 -4.22 7.77 -12.12
C LEU A 39 -5.39 8.71 -12.43
N GLU A 40 -5.40 9.91 -11.86
CA GLU A 40 -6.49 10.90 -11.97
C GLU A 40 -7.83 10.28 -11.58
N LEU A 41 -7.85 9.60 -10.43
CA LEU A 41 -9.05 8.95 -9.92
C LEU A 41 -10.06 10.01 -9.49
N ASN A 42 -11.33 9.75 -9.75
CA ASN A 42 -12.41 10.50 -9.11
C ASN A 42 -12.66 9.96 -7.67
N PRO A 43 -13.45 10.65 -6.83
CA PRO A 43 -13.68 10.23 -5.45
C PRO A 43 -14.30 8.82 -5.31
N PHE A 44 -15.12 8.41 -6.27
CA PHE A 44 -15.72 7.08 -6.28
C PHE A 44 -14.69 6.00 -6.63
N GLU A 45 -13.93 6.20 -7.70
CA GLU A 45 -12.84 5.31 -8.12
C GLU A 45 -11.76 5.20 -7.04
N GLU A 46 -11.43 6.31 -6.39
CA GLU A 46 -10.51 6.35 -5.25
C GLU A 46 -11.04 5.54 -4.07
N ALA A 47 -12.32 5.69 -3.73
CA ALA A 47 -12.95 4.92 -2.66
C ALA A 47 -12.94 3.41 -2.96
N VAL A 48 -13.32 3.02 -4.18
CA VAL A 48 -13.30 1.62 -4.62
C VAL A 48 -11.88 1.06 -4.56
N LEU A 49 -10.89 1.76 -5.10
CA LEU A 49 -9.51 1.32 -5.06
C LEU A 49 -9.00 1.22 -3.62
N SER A 50 -9.22 2.25 -2.81
CA SER A 50 -8.78 2.30 -1.41
C SER A 50 -9.40 1.17 -0.59
N SER A 51 -10.71 0.94 -0.67
CA SER A 51 -11.39 -0.10 0.09
C SER A 51 -10.87 -1.49 -0.30
N THR A 52 -10.67 -1.70 -1.61
CA THR A 52 -10.17 -2.97 -2.14
C THR A 52 -8.73 -3.21 -1.69
N LEU A 53 -7.86 -2.20 -1.79
CA LEU A 53 -6.47 -2.32 -1.33
C LEU A 53 -6.38 -2.57 0.16
N LYS A 54 -7.16 -1.87 1.01
CA LYS A 54 -7.18 -2.08 2.46
C LYS A 54 -7.56 -3.53 2.80
N LYS A 55 -8.66 -4.01 2.22
CA LYS A 55 -9.17 -5.38 2.41
C LYS A 55 -8.13 -6.44 2.06
N TYR A 56 -7.51 -6.35 0.89
CA TYR A 56 -6.57 -7.40 0.45
C TYR A 56 -5.19 -7.26 1.07
N LEU A 57 -4.74 -6.05 1.40
CA LEU A 57 -3.50 -5.85 2.14
C LEU A 57 -3.62 -6.40 3.56
N GLN A 58 -4.76 -6.17 4.24
CA GLN A 58 -5.04 -6.78 5.53
C GLN A 58 -4.96 -8.30 5.47
N LYS A 59 -5.60 -8.95 4.49
CA LYS A 59 -5.51 -10.40 4.30
C LYS A 59 -4.07 -10.88 4.08
N ARG A 60 -3.23 -10.11 3.37
CA ARG A 60 -1.81 -10.45 3.17
C ARG A 60 -1.03 -10.40 4.48
N ILE A 61 -1.27 -9.36 5.29
CA ILE A 61 -0.64 -9.22 6.61
C ILE A 61 -1.09 -10.35 7.53
N GLU A 62 -2.39 -10.65 7.58
CA GLU A 62 -2.94 -11.76 8.37
C GLU A 62 -2.30 -13.10 7.98
N MET A 63 -2.18 -13.40 6.68
CA MET A 63 -1.50 -14.62 6.25
C MET A 63 -0.01 -14.65 6.64
N GLN A 64 0.69 -13.52 6.62
CA GLN A 64 2.08 -13.44 7.06
C GLN A 64 2.22 -13.73 8.55
N ILE A 65 1.24 -13.34 9.36
CA ILE A 65 1.21 -13.60 10.80
C ILE A 65 0.88 -15.08 11.10
N LEU A 66 0.13 -15.76 10.24
CA LEU A 66 -0.26 -17.16 10.45
C LEU A 66 0.89 -18.18 10.31
N GLU A 67 2.11 -17.74 9.97
CA GLU A 67 3.34 -18.57 9.89
C GLU A 67 3.14 -19.89 9.11
N LEU A 68 2.36 -19.85 8.01
CA LEU A 68 2.02 -21.04 7.22
C LEU A 68 3.24 -21.59 6.46
N SER A 69 3.12 -22.82 5.96
CA SER A 69 4.15 -23.41 5.11
C SER A 69 4.35 -22.56 3.82
N PRO A 70 5.54 -22.56 3.20
CA PRO A 70 5.80 -21.78 1.99
C PRO A 70 4.82 -22.07 0.84
N GLU A 71 4.36 -23.32 0.72
CA GLU A 71 3.40 -23.74 -0.29
C GLU A 71 2.00 -23.16 -0.01
N GLN A 72 1.54 -23.25 1.24
CA GLN A 72 0.26 -22.68 1.66
C GLN A 72 0.27 -21.15 1.56
N MET A 73 1.39 -20.52 1.92
CA MET A 73 1.59 -19.08 1.75
C MET A 73 1.49 -18.68 0.29
N ARG A 74 2.14 -19.42 -0.62
CA ARG A 74 2.07 -19.15 -2.05
C ARG A 74 0.65 -19.29 -2.58
N GLU A 75 -0.03 -20.39 -2.27
CA GLU A 75 -1.41 -20.61 -2.70
C GLU A 75 -2.36 -19.53 -2.15
N GLY A 76 -2.22 -19.17 -0.88
CA GLY A 76 -2.98 -18.09 -0.26
C GLY A 76 -2.73 -16.75 -0.94
N MET A 77 -1.47 -16.41 -1.23
CA MET A 77 -1.12 -15.15 -1.91
C MET A 77 -1.65 -15.10 -3.34
N GLU A 78 -1.64 -16.23 -4.05
CA GLU A 78 -2.25 -16.34 -5.39
C GLU A 78 -3.77 -16.15 -5.32
N LYS A 79 -4.46 -16.76 -4.34
CA LYS A 79 -5.91 -16.58 -4.13
C LYS A 79 -6.27 -15.13 -3.82
N ILE A 80 -5.52 -14.48 -2.90
CA ILE A 80 -5.70 -13.06 -2.58
C ILE A 80 -5.52 -12.21 -3.83
N THR A 81 -4.47 -12.46 -4.61
CA THR A 81 -4.15 -11.65 -5.78
C THR A 81 -5.21 -11.79 -6.87
N LYS A 82 -5.71 -13.00 -7.13
CA LYS A 82 -6.82 -13.23 -8.07
C LYS A 82 -8.10 -12.53 -7.63
N ALA A 83 -8.48 -12.68 -6.36
CA ALA A 83 -9.68 -12.03 -5.83
C ALA A 83 -9.58 -10.49 -5.85
N GLN A 84 -8.40 -9.95 -5.53
CA GLN A 84 -8.13 -8.52 -5.68
C GLN A 84 -8.28 -8.06 -7.13
N ASP A 85 -7.73 -8.83 -8.08
CA ASP A 85 -7.78 -8.51 -9.50
C ASP A 85 -9.21 -8.50 -10.05
N GLU A 86 -10.00 -9.51 -9.72
CA GLU A 86 -11.40 -9.64 -10.10
C GLU A 86 -12.25 -8.50 -9.51
N GLU A 87 -12.08 -8.17 -8.23
CA GLU A 87 -12.82 -7.10 -7.56
C GLU A 87 -12.46 -5.73 -8.15
N LEU A 88 -11.18 -5.47 -8.45
CA LEU A 88 -10.77 -4.23 -9.10
C LEU A 88 -11.31 -4.11 -10.53
N LYS A 89 -11.29 -5.19 -11.32
CA LYS A 89 -11.88 -5.21 -12.68
C LYS A 89 -13.39 -4.96 -12.66
N ALA A 90 -14.09 -5.45 -11.64
CA ALA A 90 -15.52 -5.25 -11.48
C ALA A 90 -15.87 -3.84 -10.96
N GLY A 91 -15.00 -3.26 -10.12
CA GLY A 91 -15.26 -1.99 -9.43
C GLY A 91 -14.71 -0.73 -10.12
N LEU A 92 -13.70 -0.86 -10.99
CA LEU A 92 -13.07 0.27 -11.68
C LEU A 92 -13.34 0.23 -13.18
N PRO A 93 -13.40 1.40 -13.84
CA PRO A 93 -13.33 1.46 -15.30
C PRO A 93 -12.07 0.75 -15.81
N ILE A 94 -12.20 0.01 -16.91
CA ILE A 94 -11.12 -0.78 -17.50
C ILE A 94 -9.84 0.06 -17.70
N GLU A 95 -9.99 1.29 -18.20
CA GLU A 95 -8.86 2.21 -18.40
C GLU A 95 -8.11 2.53 -17.10
N LYS A 96 -8.81 2.63 -15.96
CA LYS A 96 -8.23 2.93 -14.65
C LYS A 96 -7.56 1.69 -14.05
N TYR A 97 -8.20 0.53 -14.22
CA TYR A 97 -7.62 -0.75 -13.84
C TYR A 97 -6.30 -1.00 -14.59
N ASP A 98 -6.29 -0.86 -15.91
CA ASP A 98 -5.08 -1.08 -16.72
C ASP A 98 -3.98 -0.08 -16.33
N ALA A 99 -4.33 1.20 -16.14
CA ALA A 99 -3.40 2.21 -15.69
C ALA A 99 -2.84 1.90 -14.28
N PHE A 100 -3.65 1.33 -13.38
CA PHE A 100 -3.20 0.87 -12.07
C PHE A 100 -2.21 -0.29 -12.17
N VAL A 101 -2.49 -1.31 -13.00
CA VAL A 101 -1.57 -2.44 -13.24
C VAL A 101 -0.26 -1.97 -13.85
N GLU A 102 -0.31 -1.05 -14.81
CA GLU A 102 0.87 -0.45 -15.41
C GLU A 102 1.68 0.35 -14.38
N MET A 103 0.99 1.13 -13.52
CA MET A 103 1.59 1.87 -12.43
C MET A 103 2.28 0.95 -11.43
N GLN A 104 1.71 -0.21 -11.09
CA GLN A 104 2.37 -1.18 -10.20
C GLN A 104 3.71 -1.67 -10.78
N LYS A 105 3.83 -1.82 -12.10
CA LYS A 105 5.08 -2.22 -12.77
C LYS A 105 6.11 -1.09 -12.83
N LYS A 106 5.66 0.15 -13.07
CA LYS A 106 6.53 1.32 -13.29
C LYS A 106 6.88 2.08 -12.00
N GLY A 107 6.01 2.02 -11.00
CA GLY A 107 6.02 2.83 -9.79
C GLY A 107 5.35 4.20 -9.97
N VAL A 108 4.71 4.68 -8.90
CA VAL A 108 3.92 5.93 -8.84
C VAL A 108 4.70 7.14 -9.40
N GLN A 109 5.97 7.29 -9.03
CA GLN A 109 6.78 8.44 -9.44
C GLN A 109 7.02 8.51 -10.95
N LYS A 110 7.21 7.35 -11.61
CA LYS A 110 7.39 7.32 -13.07
C LYS A 110 6.07 7.63 -13.77
N THR A 111 4.97 7.07 -13.30
CA THR A 111 3.62 7.33 -13.83
C THR A 111 3.27 8.81 -13.76
N LYS A 112 3.50 9.47 -12.61
CA LYS A 112 3.29 10.93 -12.47
C LYS A 112 4.11 11.74 -13.48
N LYS A 113 5.39 11.39 -13.67
CA LYS A 113 6.28 12.09 -14.62
C LYS A 113 5.80 11.91 -16.07
N GLU A 114 5.39 10.71 -16.46
CA GLU A 114 4.88 10.42 -17.81
C GLU A 114 3.58 11.18 -18.08
N LYS A 115 2.61 11.14 -17.16
CA LYS A 115 1.35 11.90 -17.26
C LYS A 115 1.59 13.40 -17.37
N LYS A 116 2.50 13.97 -16.56
CA LYS A 116 2.85 15.40 -16.65
C LYS A 116 3.44 15.77 -18.01
N LYS A 117 4.29 14.91 -18.58
CA LYS A 117 4.85 15.12 -19.94
C LYS A 117 3.75 15.04 -21.00
N GLU A 118 2.84 14.08 -20.89
CA GLU A 118 1.72 13.91 -21.80
C GLU A 118 0.78 15.14 -21.81
N LYS A 119 0.39 15.65 -20.63
CA LYS A 119 -0.40 16.88 -20.48
C LYS A 119 0.26 18.07 -21.18
N LYS A 120 1.57 18.26 -20.98
CA LYS A 120 2.33 19.35 -21.65
C LYS A 120 2.31 19.21 -23.18
N ARG A 121 2.44 17.98 -23.70
CA ARG A 121 2.38 17.70 -25.15
C ARG A 121 1.00 17.99 -25.72
N LYS A 122 -0.08 17.56 -25.03
CA LYS A 122 -1.47 17.83 -25.42
C LYS A 122 -1.77 19.33 -25.45
N LYS A 123 -1.35 20.09 -24.43
CA LYS A 123 -1.50 21.56 -24.39
C LYS A 123 -0.79 22.24 -25.57
N LYS A 124 0.47 21.91 -25.83
CA LYS A 124 1.24 22.46 -26.97
C LYS A 124 0.64 22.15 -28.34
N LYS A 125 -0.08 21.02 -28.50
CA LYS A 125 -0.80 20.70 -29.74
C LYS A 125 -2.06 21.54 -29.87
N LYS A 126 -2.81 21.73 -28.79
CA LYS A 126 -4.03 22.55 -28.76
C LYS A 126 -3.73 24.04 -28.99
N ASP A 127 -2.61 24.55 -28.49
CA ASP A 127 -2.18 25.95 -28.71
C ASP A 127 -1.67 26.20 -30.15
N LYS A 128 -1.49 25.15 -30.97
CA LYS A 128 -1.00 25.21 -32.36
C LYS A 128 -2.08 24.93 -33.41
N SER A 129 -3.28 24.52 -32.99
CA SER A 129 -4.46 24.29 -33.84
C SER A 129 -5.44 25.43 -33.63
#